data_AF-A0A7J7PAT6-F1
#
_entry.id   AF-A0A7J7PAT6-F1
#
_cell.length_a   1.000
_cell.length_b   1.000
_cell.length_c   1.000
_cell.angle_alpha   90.00
_cell.angle_beta   90.00
_cell.angle_gamma   90.00
#
_symmetry.space_group_name_H-M   'P 1'
#
loop_
_entity.id
_entity.type
_entity.pdbx_description
1 polymer ?
#
loop_
_entity_poly.entity_id
_entity_poly.type
_entity_poly.pdbx_seq_one_letter_code
_entity_poly.pdbx_strand_id
1 'polypeptide(L)'
;MNTVIHSVAKGFSAITAQARSTPTEDSGFSFVQCNITGTGNTYLGRAWKLRVQVVFAYTHMGIAVNPEGWNNKGYKDRDKTLFYGEYKNSGPGAATTNRIAYSKILTADQVKPYLDQSYIDGASSPPPRLEDLKNIKNIKLGSKPSLSPKPSPKSSSK
;
A
#
# COMPACT_ATOMS: atom_id res chain seq x y z
N MET A 1 -3.48 -11.49 5.25
CA MET A 1 -2.75 -11.49 3.96
C MET A 1 -1.42 -10.79 4.21
N ASN A 2 -0.30 -11.28 3.66
CA ASN A 2 1.06 -10.75 3.89
C ASN A 2 1.68 -10.23 2.58
N THR A 3 1.07 -9.19 1.97
CA THR A 3 1.58 -8.63 0.71
C THR A 3 2.84 -7.80 0.96
N VAL A 4 3.89 -8.05 0.18
CA VAL A 4 5.11 -7.24 0.19
C VAL A 4 5.09 -6.26 -0.98
N ILE A 5 5.22 -4.96 -0.68
CA ILE A 5 5.38 -3.89 -1.67
C ILE A 5 6.85 -3.48 -1.64
N HIS A 6 7.58 -3.74 -2.71
CA HIS A 6 9.02 -3.46 -2.78
C HIS A 6 9.32 -2.28 -3.71
N SER A 7 9.83 -1.18 -3.14
CA SER A 7 10.26 0.00 -3.90
C SER A 7 11.65 -0.22 -4.49
N VAL A 8 11.75 -0.18 -5.82
CA VAL A 8 13.03 -0.25 -6.58
C VAL A 8 13.44 1.10 -7.18
N ALA A 9 12.77 2.18 -6.78
CA ALA A 9 12.96 3.48 -7.39
C ALA A 9 14.30 4.13 -6.99
N LYS A 10 14.93 4.79 -7.96
CA LYS A 10 16.17 5.58 -7.78
C LYS A 10 15.90 7.09 -7.64
N GLY A 11 14.64 7.52 -7.72
CA GLY A 11 14.22 8.92 -7.73
C GLY A 11 12.80 9.07 -7.18
N PHE A 12 12.05 10.07 -7.66
CA PHE A 12 10.66 10.25 -7.24
C PHE A 12 9.82 8.99 -7.52
N SER A 13 9.14 8.50 -6.50
CA SER A 13 8.23 7.35 -6.62
C SER A 13 7.05 7.47 -5.68
N ALA A 14 5.92 6.89 -6.09
CA ALA A 14 4.73 6.76 -5.27
C ALA A 14 4.18 5.35 -5.43
N ILE A 15 3.83 4.69 -4.33
CA ILE A 15 3.25 3.34 -4.35
C ILE A 15 1.89 3.37 -5.05
N THR A 16 1.10 4.41 -4.80
CA THR A 16 -0.24 4.56 -5.36
C THR A 16 -0.38 5.81 -6.23
N ALA A 17 -1.24 5.73 -7.24
CA ALA A 17 -1.72 6.86 -8.02
C ALA A 17 -3.22 6.67 -8.30
N GLN A 18 -4.05 6.92 -7.28
CA GLN A 18 -5.48 6.63 -7.34
C GLN A 18 -6.23 7.75 -8.11
N ALA A 19 -7.27 7.38 -8.88
CA ALA A 19 -7.92 8.23 -9.87
C ALA A 19 -9.42 8.51 -9.63
N ARG A 20 -9.90 8.39 -8.39
CA ARG A 20 -11.27 8.75 -8.05
C ARG A 20 -11.51 10.23 -8.26
N SER A 21 -12.58 10.55 -8.99
CA SER A 21 -12.86 11.91 -9.48
C SER A 21 -14.02 12.57 -8.77
N THR A 22 -15.03 11.79 -8.35
CA THR A 22 -16.25 12.30 -7.69
C THR A 22 -16.46 11.68 -6.30
N PRO A 23 -17.19 12.36 -5.39
CA PRO A 23 -17.49 11.82 -4.06
C PRO A 23 -18.48 10.64 -4.10
N THR A 24 -19.25 10.48 -5.17
CA THR A 24 -20.25 9.41 -5.34
C THR A 24 -19.65 8.14 -5.92
N GLU A 25 -18.45 8.20 -6.51
CA GLU A 25 -17.72 7.00 -6.91
C GLU A 25 -17.36 6.18 -5.68
N ASP A 26 -17.84 4.94 -5.62
CA ASP A 26 -17.47 3.98 -4.59
C ASP A 26 -16.20 3.23 -5.00
N SER A 27 -15.07 3.91 -4.89
CA SER A 27 -13.76 3.34 -5.24
C SER A 27 -12.65 3.88 -4.35
N GLY A 28 -11.58 3.11 -4.23
CA GLY A 28 -10.40 3.47 -3.46
C GLY A 28 -9.46 2.30 -3.32
N PHE A 29 -8.33 2.51 -2.65
CA PHE A 29 -7.38 1.45 -2.33
C PHE A 29 -7.27 1.29 -0.81
N SER A 30 -7.32 0.06 -0.33
CA SER A 30 -7.04 -0.29 1.06
C SER A 30 -5.91 -1.31 1.12
N PHE A 31 -4.84 -0.98 1.84
CA PHE A 31 -3.69 -1.82 2.07
C PHE A 31 -3.68 -2.24 3.54
N VAL A 32 -4.05 -3.48 3.80
CA VAL A 32 -4.21 -4.02 5.16
C VAL A 32 -3.17 -5.12 5.38
N GLN A 33 -2.43 -5.05 6.50
CA GLN A 33 -1.39 -6.05 6.85
C GLN A 33 -0.30 -6.24 5.78
N CYS A 34 0.12 -5.15 5.15
CA CYS A 34 1.16 -5.19 4.12
C CYS A 34 2.56 -4.95 4.72
N ASN A 35 3.61 -5.18 3.93
CA ASN A 35 4.99 -4.85 4.26
C ASN A 35 5.62 -4.03 3.13
N ILE A 36 5.93 -2.76 3.37
CA ILE A 36 6.62 -1.88 2.44
C ILE A 36 8.13 -1.97 2.68
N THR A 37 8.87 -2.38 1.66
CA THR A 37 10.32 -2.59 1.72
C THR A 37 11.02 -1.83 0.59
N GLY A 38 12.36 -1.84 0.63
CA GLY A 38 13.21 -1.20 -0.35
C GLY A 38 14.08 -0.11 0.26
N THR A 39 14.73 0.65 -0.60
CA THR A 39 15.53 1.82 -0.26
C THR A 39 15.10 3.00 -1.12
N GLY A 40 15.49 4.22 -0.75
CA GLY A 40 15.17 5.43 -1.49
C GLY A 40 14.05 6.26 -0.86
N ASN A 41 13.38 7.08 -1.68
CA ASN A 41 12.46 8.12 -1.24
C ASN A 41 11.08 7.98 -1.91
N THR A 42 10.27 7.06 -1.38
CA THR A 42 8.96 6.66 -1.91
C THR A 42 7.81 7.28 -1.11
N TYR A 43 6.83 7.87 -1.78
CA TYR A 43 5.57 8.28 -1.16
C TYR A 43 4.59 7.10 -1.13
N LEU A 44 3.75 7.02 -0.09
CA LEU A 44 2.60 6.12 0.01
C LEU A 44 1.62 6.32 -1.17
N GLY A 45 1.48 7.55 -1.63
CA GLY A 45 0.63 7.83 -2.78
C GLY A 45 0.79 9.21 -3.36
N ARG A 46 0.29 9.33 -4.59
CA ARG A 46 0.02 10.60 -5.24
C ARG A 46 -1.41 10.69 -5.75
N ALA A 47 -1.93 11.92 -5.77
CA ALA A 47 -3.28 12.16 -6.26
C ALA A 47 -3.26 12.22 -7.79
N TRP A 48 -3.90 11.27 -8.48
CA TRP A 48 -4.08 11.40 -9.93
C TRP A 48 -5.30 12.28 -10.26
N LYS A 49 -6.37 12.18 -9.45
CA LYS A 49 -7.59 12.99 -9.55
C LYS A 49 -7.90 13.69 -8.22
N LEU A 50 -9.06 14.35 -8.12
CA LEU A 50 -9.38 15.24 -6.99
C LEU A 50 -9.85 14.47 -5.74
N ARG A 51 -10.60 13.38 -5.91
CA ARG A 51 -11.33 12.70 -4.82
C ARG A 51 -10.67 11.40 -4.38
N VAL A 52 -9.35 11.36 -4.43
CA VAL A 52 -8.59 10.13 -4.19
C VAL A 52 -8.84 9.56 -2.81
N GLN A 53 -8.92 8.23 -2.72
CA GLN A 53 -9.16 7.52 -1.46
C GLN A 53 -8.15 6.37 -1.35
N VAL A 54 -7.23 6.48 -0.40
CA VAL A 54 -6.20 5.48 -0.14
C VAL A 54 -5.98 5.33 1.36
N VAL A 55 -5.98 4.08 1.84
CA VAL A 55 -5.75 3.75 3.25
C VAL A 55 -4.62 2.73 3.37
N PHE A 56 -3.68 2.97 4.29
CA PHE A 56 -2.73 1.99 4.78
C PHE A 56 -3.02 1.70 6.24
N ALA A 57 -3.36 0.44 6.56
CA ALA A 57 -3.68 0.00 7.91
C ALA A 57 -2.85 -1.22 8.31
N TYR A 58 -2.34 -1.24 9.55
CA TYR A 58 -1.51 -2.33 10.08
C TYR A 58 -0.34 -2.72 9.17
N THR A 59 0.17 -1.75 8.40
CA THR A 59 1.22 -1.99 7.41
C THR A 59 2.58 -1.70 8.05
N HIS A 60 3.54 -2.61 7.88
CA HIS A 60 4.92 -2.33 8.23
C HIS A 60 5.56 -1.48 7.14
N MET A 61 6.09 -0.32 7.50
CA MET A 61 6.71 0.66 6.61
C MET A 61 8.20 0.71 6.85
N GLY A 62 8.98 0.18 5.92
CA GLY A 62 10.42 0.28 5.91
C GLY A 62 10.93 1.70 5.64
N ILE A 63 12.26 1.87 5.70
CA ILE A 63 12.95 3.16 5.57
C ILE A 63 12.72 3.88 4.24
N ALA A 64 12.21 3.18 3.23
CA ALA A 64 11.94 3.73 1.91
C ALA A 64 10.79 4.74 1.89
N VAL A 65 9.93 4.77 2.92
CA VAL A 65 8.79 5.69 2.96
C VAL A 65 9.26 7.10 3.33
N ASN A 66 8.98 8.06 2.45
CA ASN A 66 9.26 9.48 2.66
C ASN A 66 8.54 9.98 3.94
N PRO A 67 9.19 10.79 4.80
CA PRO A 67 8.56 11.36 5.99
C PRO A 67 7.26 12.15 5.74
N GLU A 68 7.14 12.87 4.61
CA GLU A 68 5.90 13.54 4.18
C GLU A 68 4.76 12.56 3.90
N GLY A 69 5.09 11.30 3.60
CA GLY A 69 4.17 10.20 3.38
C GLY A 69 3.45 10.27 2.04
N TRP A 70 2.86 11.40 1.67
CA TRP A 70 2.06 11.52 0.45
C TRP A 70 2.42 12.76 -0.36
N ASN A 71 2.10 12.74 -1.65
CA ASN A 71 2.45 13.82 -2.57
C ASN A 71 1.29 14.13 -3.53
N ASN A 72 0.67 15.30 -3.40
CA ASN A 72 -0.39 15.74 -4.31
C ASN A 72 0.14 16.30 -5.65
N LYS A 73 1.45 16.22 -5.93
CA LYS A 73 2.13 16.86 -7.08
C LYS A 73 1.99 18.39 -7.15
N GLY A 74 1.75 19.06 -6.02
CA GLY A 74 1.65 20.52 -5.92
C GLY A 74 0.25 21.09 -6.22
N TYR A 75 -0.74 20.23 -6.45
CA TYR A 75 -2.12 20.64 -6.71
C TYR A 75 -2.89 20.92 -5.41
N LYS A 76 -2.79 22.15 -4.91
CA LYS A 76 -3.40 22.60 -3.63
C LYS A 76 -4.92 22.48 -3.57
N ASP A 77 -5.59 22.50 -4.72
CA ASP A 77 -7.04 22.30 -4.85
C ASP A 77 -7.48 20.90 -4.38
N ARG A 78 -6.57 19.92 -4.42
CA ARG A 78 -6.84 18.52 -4.03
C ARG A 78 -6.83 18.29 -2.53
N ASP A 79 -6.11 19.12 -1.78
CA ASP A 79 -5.83 18.91 -0.35
C ASP A 79 -7.12 18.86 0.47
N LYS A 80 -8.15 19.58 0.04
CA LYS A 80 -9.45 19.64 0.72
C LYS A 80 -10.38 18.47 0.39
N THR A 81 -10.08 17.71 -0.67
CA THR A 81 -11.02 16.76 -1.27
C THR A 81 -10.53 15.32 -1.29
N LEU A 82 -9.23 15.10 -1.09
CA LEU A 82 -8.62 13.79 -0.95
C LEU A 82 -8.88 13.12 0.41
N PHE A 83 -8.71 11.82 0.45
CA PHE A 83 -8.70 11.00 1.65
C PHE A 83 -7.46 10.10 1.66
N TYR A 84 -6.45 10.51 2.42
CA TYR A 84 -5.27 9.72 2.73
C TYR A 84 -5.30 9.30 4.19
N GLY A 85 -5.44 8.00 4.43
CA GLY A 85 -5.59 7.42 5.76
C GLY A 85 -4.43 6.52 6.16
N GLU A 86 -3.93 6.70 7.37
CA GLU A 86 -2.97 5.80 8.01
C GLU A 86 -3.53 5.30 9.34
N TYR A 87 -3.40 4.00 9.63
CA TYR A 87 -3.89 3.42 10.89
C TYR A 87 -2.96 2.33 11.42
N LYS A 88 -2.42 2.53 12.64
CA LYS A 88 -1.56 1.56 13.35
C LYS A 88 -0.47 0.94 12.46
N ASN A 89 0.11 1.75 11.57
CA ASN A 89 1.28 1.36 10.80
C ASN A 89 2.50 1.31 11.73
N SER A 90 3.48 0.48 11.40
CA SER A 90 4.66 0.26 12.23
C SER A 90 5.94 0.28 11.40
N GLY A 91 7.11 0.31 12.05
CA GLY A 91 8.40 0.34 11.37
C GLY A 91 8.97 1.74 11.15
N PRO A 92 10.21 1.83 10.66
CA PRO A 92 10.95 3.09 10.63
C PRO A 92 10.37 4.16 9.70
N GLY A 93 9.61 3.78 8.67
CA GLY A 93 8.92 4.70 7.75
C GLY A 93 7.51 5.10 8.20
N ALA A 94 7.01 4.56 9.31
CA ALA A 94 5.64 4.79 9.78
C ALA A 94 5.49 6.03 10.67
N ALA A 95 6.59 6.74 11.00
CA ALA A 95 6.51 7.96 11.80
C ALA A 95 5.66 9.02 11.10
N THR A 96 4.69 9.58 11.83
CA THR A 96 3.67 10.47 11.27
C THR A 96 3.96 11.96 11.50
N THR A 97 5.00 12.28 12.27
CA THR A 97 5.31 13.65 12.73
C THR A 97 5.54 14.65 11.60
N ASN A 98 6.05 14.18 10.46
CA ASN A 98 6.37 15.01 9.30
C ASN A 98 5.39 14.82 8.14
N ARG A 99 4.28 14.09 8.36
CA ARG A 99 3.28 13.87 7.32
C ARG A 99 2.67 15.20 6.89
N ILE A 100 2.32 15.30 5.62
CA ILE A 100 1.59 16.46 5.11
C ILE A 100 0.29 16.67 5.92
N ALA A 101 -0.06 17.94 6.14
CA ALA A 101 -1.11 18.34 7.07
C ALA A 101 -2.53 17.82 6.72
N TYR A 102 -2.78 17.52 5.45
CA TYR A 102 -4.07 17.03 4.96
C TYR A 102 -4.18 15.49 4.91
N SER A 103 -3.16 14.76 5.37
CA SER A 103 -3.27 13.33 5.64
C SER A 103 -3.97 13.09 7.00
N LYS A 104 -4.54 11.90 7.18
CA LYS A 104 -5.33 11.56 8.37
C LYS A 104 -4.75 10.35 9.08
N ILE A 105 -4.48 10.49 10.37
CA ILE A 105 -4.29 9.36 11.27
C ILE A 105 -5.67 8.93 11.75
N LEU A 106 -6.10 7.74 11.33
CA LEU A 106 -7.46 7.29 11.56
C LEU A 106 -7.64 6.76 12.98
N THR A 107 -8.87 6.83 13.48
CA THR A 107 -9.32 6.09 14.65
C THR A 107 -9.79 4.68 14.25
N ALA A 108 -10.04 3.83 15.25
CA ALA A 108 -10.57 2.48 15.02
C ALA A 108 -11.91 2.48 14.26
N ASP A 109 -12.80 3.43 14.59
CA ASP A 109 -14.10 3.53 13.93
C ASP A 109 -13.97 4.05 12.50
N GLN A 110 -13.07 5.01 12.27
CA GLN A 110 -12.83 5.56 10.94
C GLN A 110 -12.20 4.54 9.99
N VAL A 111 -11.31 3.67 10.48
CA VAL A 111 -10.65 2.68 9.62
C VAL A 111 -11.51 1.44 9.35
N LYS A 112 -12.48 1.15 10.23
CA LYS A 112 -13.28 -0.09 10.20
C LYS A 112 -13.82 -0.45 8.80
N PRO A 113 -14.40 0.48 8.01
CA PRO A 113 -14.93 0.16 6.69
C PRO A 113 -13.88 -0.32 5.69
N TYR A 114 -12.60 0.01 5.91
CA TYR A 114 -11.49 -0.30 5.00
C TYR A 114 -10.78 -1.61 5.35
N LEU A 115 -11.08 -2.22 6.49
CA LEU A 115 -10.40 -3.43 6.98
C LEU A 115 -11.07 -4.72 6.53
N ASP A 116 -12.35 -4.66 6.19
CA ASP A 116 -13.17 -5.83 5.85
C ASP A 116 -13.21 -6.07 4.34
N GLN A 117 -13.42 -7.33 3.94
CA GLN A 117 -13.59 -7.69 2.52
C GLN A 117 -14.87 -7.09 1.93
N SER A 118 -15.84 -6.70 2.75
CA SER A 118 -17.01 -5.94 2.31
C SER A 118 -16.65 -4.62 1.63
N TYR A 119 -15.43 -4.08 1.85
CA TYR A 119 -14.95 -2.89 1.14
C TYR A 119 -14.85 -3.07 -0.38
N ILE A 120 -14.72 -4.31 -0.84
CA ILE A 120 -14.61 -4.68 -2.25
C ILE A 120 -15.75 -5.60 -2.68
N ASP A 121 -16.90 -5.49 -2.00
CA ASP A 121 -18.06 -6.38 -2.17
C ASP A 121 -17.72 -7.87 -2.04
N GLY A 122 -16.64 -8.17 -1.30
CA GLY A 122 -16.23 -9.53 -1.00
C GLY A 122 -17.10 -10.14 0.10
N ALA A 123 -17.26 -11.47 0.06
CA ALA A 123 -17.88 -12.19 1.16
C ALA A 123 -17.05 -12.00 2.44
N SER A 124 -17.68 -11.62 3.55
CA SER A 124 -17.01 -11.43 4.84
C SER A 124 -16.36 -12.74 5.30
N SER A 125 -15.06 -12.88 5.12
CA SER A 125 -14.30 -13.95 5.78
C SER A 125 -14.01 -13.54 7.22
N PRO A 126 -14.12 -14.43 8.21
CA PRO A 126 -13.73 -14.09 9.58
C PRO A 126 -12.27 -13.59 9.60
N PRO A 127 -11.95 -12.52 10.34
CA PRO A 127 -10.60 -11.98 10.37
C PRO A 127 -9.60 -13.05 10.83
N PRO A 128 -8.40 -13.13 10.21
CA PRO A 128 -7.39 -14.09 10.61
C PRO A 128 -7.02 -13.88 12.09
N ARG A 129 -7.05 -14.96 12.86
CA ARG A 129 -6.85 -14.91 14.31
C ARG A 129 -5.37 -14.72 14.61
N LEU A 130 -5.04 -14.06 15.72
CA LEU A 130 -3.64 -13.94 16.17
C LEU A 130 -2.94 -15.30 16.34
N GLU A 131 -3.70 -16.37 16.61
CA GLU A 131 -3.19 -17.74 16.69
C GLU A 131 -2.73 -18.30 15.33
N ASP A 132 -3.35 -17.85 14.24
CA ASP A 132 -2.96 -18.26 12.87
C ASP A 132 -1.58 -17.68 12.50
N LEU A 133 -1.17 -16.57 13.14
CA LEU A 133 0.14 -15.94 12.92
C LEU A 133 1.29 -16.69 13.61
N LYS A 134 1.02 -17.41 14.70
CA LYS A 134 2.05 -18.21 15.39
C LYS A 134 2.48 -19.43 14.57
N ASN A 135 1.58 -19.97 13.76
CA ASN A 135 1.84 -21.14 12.91
C ASN A 135 2.63 -20.83 11.62
N ILE A 136 2.73 -19.55 11.20
CA ILE A 136 3.50 -19.15 10.01
C ILE A 136 5.01 -19.34 10.22
N LYS A 137 5.51 -19.32 11.48
CA LYS A 137 6.93 -19.54 11.78
C LYS A 137 7.40 -20.98 11.54
N ASN A 138 6.48 -21.95 11.38
CA ASN A 138 6.79 -23.37 11.23
C ASN A 138 6.67 -23.88 9.78
N ILE A 139 6.39 -23.00 8.80
CA ILE A 139 6.36 -23.39 7.40
C ILE A 139 7.82 -23.49 6.90
N LYS A 140 8.34 -24.72 6.78
CA LYS A 140 9.54 -24.98 5.98
C LYS A 140 9.27 -24.47 4.56
N LEU A 141 10.06 -23.51 4.08
CA LEU A 141 10.04 -23.11 2.68
C LEU A 141 10.28 -24.37 1.84
N GLY A 142 9.26 -24.75 1.05
CA GLY A 142 9.42 -25.78 0.03
C GLY A 142 10.57 -25.41 -0.88
N SER A 143 11.39 -26.40 -1.23
CA SER A 143 12.52 -26.27 -2.12
C SER A 143 12.12 -25.55 -3.42
N LYS A 144 12.92 -24.54 -3.79
CA LYS A 144 12.79 -23.73 -5.00
C LYS A 144 12.62 -24.64 -6.23
N PRO A 145 11.62 -24.43 -7.11
CA PRO A 145 11.52 -25.21 -8.34
C PRO A 145 12.75 -24.96 -9.21
N SER A 146 13.35 -26.02 -9.76
CA SER A 146 14.45 -25.88 -10.72
C SER A 146 13.94 -25.16 -11.97
N LEU A 147 14.57 -24.04 -12.34
CA LEU A 147 14.28 -23.40 -13.63
C LEU A 147 14.72 -24.33 -14.76
N SER A 148 13.77 -24.71 -15.61
CA SER A 148 14.10 -25.31 -16.91
C SER A 148 14.84 -24.29 -17.79
N PRO A 149 15.82 -24.71 -18.60
CA PRO A 149 16.55 -23.80 -19.49
C PRO A 149 15.60 -23.11 -20.47
N LYS A 150 15.79 -21.79 -20.63
CA LYS A 150 15.05 -20.98 -21.59
C LYS A 150 15.51 -21.35 -23.01
N PRO A 151 14.60 -21.60 -23.98
CA PRO A 151 15.00 -21.90 -25.34
C PRO A 151 15.68 -20.68 -26.00
N SER A 152 16.70 -20.96 -26.81
CA SER A 152 17.54 -19.98 -27.50
C SER A 152 16.73 -19.15 -28.51
N PRO A 153 17.11 -17.88 -28.75
CA PRO A 153 16.46 -17.05 -29.77
C PRO A 153 16.73 -17.64 -31.17
N LYS A 154 15.68 -17.84 -31.97
CA LYS A 154 15.82 -18.15 -33.40
C LYS A 154 16.35 -16.91 -34.12
N SER A 155 17.46 -17.05 -34.84
CA SER A 155 17.95 -16.02 -35.76
C SER A 155 17.00 -15.89 -36.94
N SER A 156 16.40 -14.72 -37.11
CA SER A 156 15.72 -14.32 -38.35
C SER A 156 16.76 -13.83 -39.36
N SER A 157 17.02 -14.62 -40.41
CA SER A 157 17.74 -14.17 -41.60
C SER A 157 16.83 -13.26 -42.44
N LYS A 158 17.34 -12.08 -42.80
CA LYS A 158 16.84 -11.26 -43.91
C LYS A 158 17.42 -11.79 -45.22
#